data_AF-A0A1Y4RMH8-F1
#
_entry.id   AF-A0A1Y4RMH8-F1
#
_cell.length_a   1.000
_cell.length_b   1.000
_cell.length_c   1.000
_cell.angle_alpha   90.00
_cell.angle_beta   90.00
_cell.angle_gamma   90.00
#
_symmetry.space_group_name_H-M   'P 1'
#
loop_
_entity.id
_entity.type
_entity.pdbx_description
1 polymer ?
#
loop_
_entity_poly.entity_id
_entity_poly.type
_entity_poly.pdbx_seq_one_letter_code
_entity_poly.pdbx_strand_id
1 'polypeptide(L)'
;MKPIPFNMKGTEYALTIKIATYPEGNLAIKLYQESFGQLVFWDSLTVNLSGLCPKDCGYINTRSAGKRFYAWIKRNGLGERTGQVRLEDGVEYVEYLFNAKKLKKLDPDGYTYYERRLKGELGRRYERLYLALRRLANHIPDFHYTDYSGWRGLQNSLGAPPLRVEAEDPAHHRRFTFEHRGIILRTTITDCDTNIALSSLYRRREDMAADLLALFQDELPAFMPWSETRRRESDARHDPPLAQTFKETSEVRQKASKKKSRKRSTKS
;
A
#
# COMPACT_ATOMS: atom_id res chain seq x y z
N MET A 1 -10.24 -4.50 -20.86
CA MET A 1 -8.77 -4.37 -20.75
C MET A 1 -8.15 -5.10 -21.94
N LYS A 2 -7.09 -4.59 -22.55
CA LYS A 2 -6.55 -5.22 -23.76
C LYS A 2 -5.58 -6.34 -23.35
N PRO A 3 -5.84 -7.62 -23.68
CA PRO A 3 -4.91 -8.70 -23.40
C PRO A 3 -3.65 -8.56 -24.27
N ILE A 4 -2.55 -9.07 -23.76
CA ILE A 4 -1.25 -9.11 -24.43
C ILE A 4 -0.93 -10.57 -24.76
N PRO A 5 -0.62 -10.89 -26.02
CA PRO A 5 -0.30 -12.26 -26.40
C PRO A 5 0.99 -12.72 -25.73
N PHE A 6 0.99 -13.95 -25.23
CA PHE A 6 2.11 -14.62 -24.59
C PHE A 6 2.25 -16.04 -25.13
N ASN A 7 3.39 -16.36 -25.74
CA ASN A 7 3.64 -17.67 -26.33
C ASN A 7 4.44 -18.56 -25.38
N MET A 8 3.91 -19.75 -25.09
CA MET A 8 4.58 -20.75 -24.27
C MET A 8 4.27 -22.16 -24.77
N LYS A 9 5.33 -22.95 -25.02
CA LYS A 9 5.24 -24.36 -25.46
C LYS A 9 4.35 -24.59 -26.70
N GLY A 10 4.32 -23.64 -27.63
CA GLY A 10 3.50 -23.72 -28.85
C GLY A 10 2.05 -23.27 -28.67
N THR A 11 1.65 -22.84 -27.47
CA THR A 11 0.34 -22.28 -27.18
C THR A 11 0.43 -20.77 -26.99
N GLU A 12 -0.49 -20.03 -27.61
CA GLU A 12 -0.65 -18.60 -27.42
C GLU A 12 -1.71 -18.32 -26.33
N TYR A 13 -1.32 -17.56 -25.31
CA TYR A 13 -2.17 -17.13 -24.22
C TYR A 13 -2.45 -15.63 -24.36
N ALA A 14 -3.72 -15.25 -24.37
CA ALA A 14 -4.13 -13.86 -24.32
C ALA A 14 -4.18 -13.39 -22.85
N LEU A 15 -3.08 -12.82 -22.35
CA LEU A 15 -2.93 -12.49 -20.94
C LEU A 15 -3.34 -11.05 -20.64
N THR A 16 -4.28 -10.89 -19.72
CA THR A 16 -4.66 -9.62 -19.12
C THR A 16 -3.82 -9.36 -17.88
N ILE A 17 -3.16 -8.20 -17.83
CA ILE A 17 -2.40 -7.75 -16.66
C ILE A 17 -3.35 -7.10 -15.66
N LYS A 18 -3.21 -7.48 -14.39
CA LYS A 18 -3.83 -6.85 -13.23
C LYS A 18 -2.77 -6.46 -12.22
N ILE A 19 -2.86 -5.23 -11.74
CA ILE A 19 -1.91 -4.67 -10.80
C ILE A 19 -2.49 -4.78 -9.41
N ALA A 20 -1.68 -5.32 -8.51
CA ALA A 20 -2.01 -5.54 -7.11
C ALA A 20 -0.80 -5.13 -6.25
N THR A 21 -0.88 -5.42 -4.97
CA THR A 21 0.20 -5.15 -4.02
C THR A 21 0.35 -6.34 -3.09
N TYR A 22 1.58 -6.77 -2.86
CA TYR A 22 1.90 -7.79 -1.86
C TYR A 22 1.66 -7.23 -0.44
N PRO A 23 1.52 -8.10 0.58
CA PRO A 23 1.27 -7.68 1.96
C PRO A 23 2.21 -6.58 2.46
N GLU A 24 3.49 -6.67 2.13
CA GLU A 24 4.56 -5.78 2.53
C GLU A 24 4.52 -4.43 1.79
N GLY A 25 3.75 -4.32 0.70
CA GLY A 25 3.65 -3.10 -0.11
C GLY A 25 4.37 -3.17 -1.46
N ASN A 26 5.04 -4.28 -1.76
CA ASN A 26 5.72 -4.50 -3.04
C ASN A 26 4.74 -4.61 -4.21
N LEU A 27 5.18 -4.17 -5.39
CA LEU A 27 4.37 -4.26 -6.62
C LEU A 27 4.08 -5.72 -6.96
N ALA A 28 2.80 -6.05 -7.11
CA ALA A 28 2.37 -7.36 -7.62
C ALA A 28 1.74 -7.20 -9.00
N ILE A 29 2.25 -7.94 -9.99
CA ILE A 29 1.67 -8.01 -11.33
C ILE A 29 1.13 -9.41 -11.55
N LYS A 30 -0.19 -9.53 -11.58
CA LYS A 30 -0.92 -10.79 -11.81
C LYS A 30 -1.40 -10.88 -13.26
N LEU A 31 -1.34 -12.08 -13.81
CA LEU A 31 -1.70 -12.41 -15.17
C LEU A 31 -2.98 -13.25 -15.13
N TYR A 32 -3.95 -12.86 -15.95
CA TYR A 32 -5.24 -13.53 -16.06
C TYR A 32 -5.51 -13.90 -17.50
N GLN A 33 -6.20 -15.00 -17.73
CA GLN A 33 -6.73 -15.38 -19.03
C GLN A 33 -8.24 -15.24 -18.99
N GLU A 34 -8.82 -14.69 -20.06
CA GLU A 34 -10.27 -14.66 -20.20
C GLU A 34 -10.78 -16.03 -20.70
N SER A 35 -11.75 -16.59 -19.99
CA SER A 35 -12.44 -17.82 -20.34
C SER A 35 -13.92 -17.65 -20.01
N PHE A 36 -14.80 -17.84 -21.00
CA PHE A 36 -16.27 -17.70 -20.86
C PHE A 36 -16.71 -16.38 -20.17
N GLY A 37 -16.08 -15.26 -20.52
CA GLY A 37 -16.39 -13.94 -19.96
C GLY A 37 -15.88 -13.70 -18.53
N GLN A 38 -15.08 -14.62 -18.00
CA GLN A 38 -14.49 -14.53 -16.66
C GLN A 38 -12.95 -14.50 -16.75
N LEU A 39 -12.33 -13.68 -15.90
CA LEU A 39 -10.87 -13.64 -15.77
C LEU A 39 -10.42 -14.74 -14.81
N VAL A 40 -9.81 -15.78 -15.36
CA VAL A 40 -9.21 -16.88 -14.60
C VAL A 40 -7.76 -16.53 -14.31
N PHE A 41 -7.35 -16.66 -13.05
CA PHE A 41 -5.95 -16.43 -12.67
C PHE A 41 -5.06 -17.43 -13.40
N TRP A 42 -4.06 -16.91 -14.10
CA TRP A 42 -3.11 -17.72 -14.85
C TRP A 42 -1.81 -17.85 -14.06
N ASP A 43 -1.21 -16.72 -13.67
CA ASP A 43 0.03 -16.71 -12.88
C ASP A 43 0.37 -15.31 -12.33
N SER A 44 1.43 -15.19 -11.53
CA SER A 44 2.05 -13.91 -11.17
C SER A 44 3.33 -13.68 -11.97
N LEU A 45 3.44 -12.52 -12.63
CA LEU A 45 4.65 -12.10 -13.34
C LEU A 45 5.77 -11.73 -12.36
N THR A 46 5.39 -11.12 -11.23
CA THR A 46 6.31 -10.79 -10.14
C THR A 46 6.28 -11.87 -9.05
N VAL A 47 7.32 -11.93 -8.24
CA VAL A 47 7.39 -12.70 -6.99
C VAL A 47 7.66 -11.75 -5.84
N ASN A 48 7.16 -12.10 -4.66
CA ASN A 48 7.41 -11.35 -3.44
C ASN A 48 8.58 -11.96 -2.68
N LEU A 49 9.75 -11.34 -2.79
CA LEU A 49 10.92 -11.70 -2.01
C LEU A 49 10.95 -10.84 -0.74
N SER A 50 11.66 -11.31 0.28
CA SER A 50 11.80 -10.58 1.54
C SER A 50 12.33 -9.15 1.34
N GLY A 51 11.79 -8.18 2.09
CA GLY A 51 12.19 -6.78 2.01
C GLY A 51 11.48 -5.94 0.93
N LEU A 52 11.56 -4.62 1.07
CA LEU A 52 10.85 -3.68 0.21
C LEU A 52 11.60 -3.43 -1.11
N CYS A 53 10.84 -3.38 -2.19
CA CYS A 53 11.30 -2.95 -3.50
C CYS A 53 11.08 -1.44 -3.68
N PRO A 54 11.94 -0.74 -4.43
CA PRO A 54 11.67 0.62 -4.87
C PRO A 54 10.36 0.74 -5.66
N LYS A 55 9.87 1.96 -5.81
CA LYS A 55 8.66 2.24 -6.61
C LYS A 55 8.78 1.64 -8.01
N ASP A 56 7.71 0.99 -8.45
CA ASP A 56 7.59 0.33 -9.76
C ASP A 56 8.61 -0.80 -10.01
N CYS A 57 9.38 -1.21 -8.99
CA CYS A 57 10.29 -2.36 -9.08
C CYS A 57 9.63 -3.64 -8.60
N GLY A 58 10.05 -4.76 -9.19
CA GLY A 58 9.66 -6.09 -8.74
C GLY A 58 10.56 -7.18 -9.32
N TYR A 59 10.70 -8.27 -8.57
CA TYR A 59 11.43 -9.45 -9.00
C TYR A 59 10.55 -10.33 -9.89
N ILE A 60 11.09 -10.83 -11.00
CA ILE A 60 10.32 -11.64 -11.95
C ILE A 60 10.20 -13.09 -11.48
N ASN A 61 8.98 -13.59 -11.39
CA ASN A 61 8.72 -15.00 -11.09
C ASN A 61 9.16 -15.88 -12.26
N THR A 62 10.23 -16.64 -12.09
CA THR A 62 10.74 -17.57 -13.10
C THR A 62 10.26 -19.01 -12.91
N ARG A 63 9.50 -19.32 -11.86
CA ARG A 63 9.18 -20.69 -11.45
C ARG A 63 8.35 -21.45 -12.50
N SER A 64 7.42 -20.77 -13.14
CA SER A 64 6.45 -21.34 -14.10
C SER A 64 6.89 -21.22 -15.56
N ALA A 65 7.04 -19.98 -16.04
CA ALA A 65 7.32 -19.66 -17.43
C ALA A 65 8.84 -19.56 -17.72
N GLY A 66 9.68 -19.60 -16.69
CA GLY A 66 11.13 -19.44 -16.80
C GLY A 66 11.52 -18.07 -17.33
N LYS A 67 12.61 -18.03 -18.08
CA LYS A 67 13.18 -16.81 -18.67
C LYS A 67 12.31 -16.18 -19.78
N ARG A 68 11.17 -16.79 -20.15
CA ARG A 68 10.26 -16.27 -21.20
C ARG A 68 9.66 -14.92 -20.86
N PHE A 69 9.40 -14.67 -19.58
CA PHE A 69 8.90 -13.36 -19.14
C PHE A 69 9.86 -12.23 -19.47
N TYR A 70 11.19 -12.46 -19.46
CA TYR A 70 12.15 -11.42 -19.83
C TYR A 70 11.97 -10.95 -21.27
N ALA A 71 11.81 -11.88 -22.20
CA ALA A 71 11.57 -11.57 -23.61
C ALA A 71 10.21 -10.89 -23.79
N TRP A 72 9.19 -11.37 -23.09
CA TRP A 72 7.84 -10.81 -23.16
C TRP A 72 7.75 -9.38 -22.61
N ILE A 73 8.38 -9.11 -21.47
CA ILE A 73 8.50 -7.76 -20.89
C ILE A 73 9.19 -6.82 -21.87
N LYS A 74 10.32 -7.24 -22.45
CA LYS A 74 11.08 -6.44 -23.41
C LYS A 74 10.28 -6.12 -24.68
N ARG A 75 9.66 -7.13 -25.31
CA ARG A 75 8.87 -6.97 -26.54
C ARG A 75 7.70 -6.01 -26.37
N ASN A 76 7.05 -6.06 -25.22
CA ASN A 76 5.91 -5.20 -24.91
C ASN A 76 6.35 -3.87 -24.25
N GLY A 77 7.66 -3.68 -24.05
CA GLY A 77 8.28 -2.56 -23.34
C GLY A 77 7.64 -2.30 -21.98
N LEU A 78 7.32 -3.36 -21.23
CA LEU A 78 6.65 -3.29 -19.92
C LEU A 78 7.60 -2.81 -18.82
N GLY A 79 8.90 -3.00 -19.00
CA GLY A 79 9.91 -2.62 -18.02
C GLY A 79 11.32 -2.95 -18.51
N GLU A 80 12.29 -2.53 -17.71
CA GLU A 80 13.72 -2.68 -17.98
C GLU A 80 14.42 -3.34 -16.79
N ARG A 81 15.51 -4.06 -17.07
CA ARG A 81 16.31 -4.69 -16.02
C ARG A 81 17.05 -3.61 -15.24
N THR A 82 17.05 -3.72 -13.91
CA THR A 82 17.83 -2.80 -13.04
C THR A 82 19.28 -3.24 -12.87
N GLY A 83 19.56 -4.52 -13.13
CA GLY A 83 20.85 -5.15 -12.84
C GLY A 83 20.91 -5.85 -11.48
N GLN A 84 19.90 -5.66 -10.62
CA GLN A 84 19.80 -6.35 -9.34
C GLN A 84 19.33 -7.80 -9.52
N VAL A 85 20.00 -8.72 -8.85
CA VAL A 85 19.66 -10.15 -8.82
C VAL A 85 19.66 -10.59 -7.37
N ARG A 86 18.66 -11.38 -6.98
CA ARG A 86 18.61 -12.04 -5.67
C ARG A 86 18.56 -13.54 -5.84
N LEU A 87 19.25 -14.24 -4.94
CA LEU A 87 19.22 -15.69 -4.85
C LEU A 87 18.39 -16.07 -3.62
N GLU A 88 17.31 -16.81 -3.82
CA GLU A 88 16.45 -17.32 -2.74
C GLU A 88 16.04 -18.76 -3.09
N ASP A 89 16.21 -19.69 -2.16
CA ASP A 89 16.00 -21.14 -2.36
C ASP A 89 16.73 -21.72 -3.59
N GLY A 90 17.92 -21.21 -3.90
CA GLY A 90 18.71 -21.65 -5.06
C GLY A 90 18.17 -21.16 -6.42
N VAL A 91 17.18 -20.27 -6.43
CA VAL A 91 16.62 -19.66 -7.64
C VAL A 91 17.06 -18.20 -7.74
N GLU A 92 17.58 -17.82 -8.91
CA GLU A 92 17.93 -16.43 -9.22
C GLU A 92 16.71 -15.66 -9.72
N TYR A 93 16.39 -14.59 -9.00
CA TYR A 93 15.33 -13.65 -9.32
C TYR A 93 15.94 -12.32 -9.76
N VAL A 94 15.57 -11.89 -10.96
CA VAL A 94 16.05 -10.63 -11.55
C VAL A 94 15.01 -9.53 -11.32
N GLU A 95 15.46 -8.38 -10.82
CA GLU A 95 14.61 -7.20 -10.63
C GLU A 95 14.41 -6.44 -11.94
N TYR A 96 13.18 -5.97 -12.14
CA TYR A 96 12.79 -5.08 -13.23
C TYR A 96 12.15 -3.82 -12.69
N LEU A 97 12.48 -2.69 -13.32
CA LEU A 97 11.76 -1.43 -13.18
C LEU A 97 10.68 -1.36 -14.25
N PHE A 98 9.42 -1.38 -13.83
CA PHE A 98 8.28 -1.37 -14.74
C PHE A 98 7.88 0.04 -15.18
N ASN A 99 7.37 0.13 -16.41
CA ASN A 99 6.93 1.39 -16.99
C ASN A 99 5.57 1.80 -16.39
N ALA A 100 5.61 2.74 -15.44
CA ALA A 100 4.43 3.28 -14.76
C ALA A 100 3.31 3.72 -15.71
N LYS A 101 3.63 4.40 -16.83
CA LYS A 101 2.63 4.88 -17.79
C LYS A 101 1.87 3.72 -18.45
N LYS A 102 2.58 2.64 -18.79
CA LYS A 102 1.96 1.43 -19.36
C LYS A 102 1.16 0.67 -18.32
N LEU A 103 1.71 0.51 -17.11
CA LEU A 103 0.99 -0.12 -16.01
C LEU A 103 -0.34 0.61 -15.72
N LYS A 104 -0.32 1.94 -15.60
CA LYS A 104 -1.52 2.78 -15.48
C LYS A 104 -2.51 2.60 -16.63
N LYS A 105 -2.03 2.43 -17.86
CA LYS A 105 -2.89 2.23 -19.03
C LYS A 105 -3.54 0.84 -19.05
N LEU A 106 -2.83 -0.18 -18.56
CA LEU A 106 -3.29 -1.57 -18.55
C LEU A 106 -4.31 -1.81 -17.43
N ASP A 107 -4.04 -1.30 -16.24
CA ASP A 107 -4.93 -1.40 -15.08
C ASP A 107 -4.88 -0.11 -14.25
N PRO A 108 -5.66 0.93 -14.64
CA PRO A 108 -5.66 2.22 -13.96
C PRO A 108 -6.04 2.11 -12.48
N ASP A 109 -7.04 1.29 -12.17
CA ASP A 109 -7.55 1.10 -10.81
C ASP A 109 -6.53 0.37 -9.94
N GLY A 110 -5.97 -0.73 -10.46
CA GLY A 110 -4.96 -1.51 -9.75
C GLY A 110 -3.68 -0.70 -9.50
N TYR A 111 -3.22 0.06 -10.50
CA TYR A 111 -2.05 0.91 -10.32
C TYR A 111 -2.32 2.06 -9.35
N THR A 112 -3.50 2.69 -9.42
CA THR A 112 -3.87 3.75 -8.47
C THR A 112 -3.87 3.20 -7.03
N TYR A 113 -4.41 1.99 -6.84
CA TYR A 113 -4.37 1.33 -5.54
C TYR A 113 -2.93 1.08 -5.06
N TYR A 114 -2.07 0.51 -5.91
CA TYR A 114 -0.64 0.32 -5.61
C TYR A 114 0.05 1.64 -5.23
N GLU A 115 -0.15 2.69 -6.01
CA GLU A 115 0.46 4.00 -5.78
C GLU A 115 0.01 4.60 -4.44
N ARG A 116 -1.27 4.44 -4.07
CA ARG A 116 -1.80 4.86 -2.78
C ARG A 116 -1.24 4.05 -1.62
N ARG A 117 -1.06 2.73 -1.79
CA ARG A 117 -0.46 1.85 -0.76
C ARG A 117 1.01 2.22 -0.53
N LEU A 118 1.77 2.45 -1.60
CA LEU A 118 3.17 2.86 -1.53
C LEU A 118 3.37 4.24 -0.88
N LYS A 119 2.47 5.20 -1.15
CA LYS A 119 2.47 6.52 -0.48
C LYS A 119 1.96 6.48 0.96
N GLY A 120 1.56 5.31 1.45
CA GLY A 120 0.93 5.14 2.76
C GLY A 120 -0.44 5.83 2.86
N GLU A 121 -1.11 6.18 1.76
CA GLU A 121 -2.39 6.91 1.76
C GLU A 121 -3.59 6.03 2.16
N LEU A 122 -3.51 4.71 1.97
CA LEU A 122 -4.43 3.75 2.62
C LEU A 122 -4.17 3.70 4.13
N GLY A 123 -2.90 3.81 4.51
CA GLY A 123 -2.46 4.14 5.86
C GLY A 123 -3.11 5.42 6.36
N ARG A 124 -3.01 6.57 5.66
CA ARG A 124 -3.56 7.87 6.10
C ARG A 124 -5.07 7.87 6.37
N ARG A 125 -5.87 7.08 5.66
CA ARG A 125 -7.34 7.04 5.86
C ARG A 125 -7.74 6.29 7.14
N TYR A 126 -6.95 5.30 7.56
CA TYR A 126 -7.13 4.52 8.78
C TYR A 126 -5.85 4.54 9.63
N GLU A 127 -5.17 5.69 9.67
CA GLU A 127 -3.78 5.79 10.13
C GLU A 127 -3.66 5.35 11.58
N ARG A 128 -4.61 5.81 12.38
CA ARG A 128 -4.71 5.46 13.79
C ARG A 128 -4.92 3.96 13.98
N LEU A 129 -5.70 3.30 13.11
CA LEU A 129 -5.95 1.86 13.17
C LEU A 129 -4.68 1.08 12.84
N TYR A 130 -3.98 1.42 11.75
CA TYR A 130 -2.72 0.74 11.41
C TYR A 130 -1.61 1.02 12.41
N LEU A 131 -1.54 2.23 12.97
CA LEU A 131 -0.62 2.55 14.07
C LEU A 131 -0.93 1.71 15.32
N ALA A 132 -2.21 1.55 15.67
CA ALA A 132 -2.64 0.70 16.78
C ALA A 132 -2.28 -0.77 16.54
N LEU A 133 -2.63 -1.33 15.37
CA LEU A 133 -2.31 -2.71 15.00
C LEU A 133 -0.81 -2.98 15.02
N ARG A 134 0.00 -2.05 14.48
CA ARG A 134 1.46 -2.18 14.51
C ARG A 134 2.02 -2.05 15.92
N ARG A 135 1.42 -1.21 16.77
CA ARG A 135 1.80 -1.12 18.18
C ARG A 135 1.51 -2.44 18.90
N LEU A 136 0.35 -3.05 18.66
CA LEU A 136 0.00 -4.35 19.24
C LEU A 136 0.94 -5.45 18.76
N ALA A 137 1.18 -5.57 17.45
CA ALA A 137 2.10 -6.57 16.89
C ALA A 137 3.55 -6.46 17.42
N ASN A 138 3.97 -5.28 17.88
CA ASN A 138 5.30 -5.08 18.44
C ASN A 138 5.39 -5.39 19.95
N HIS A 139 4.28 -5.34 20.70
CA HIS A 139 4.30 -5.38 22.17
C HIS A 139 3.51 -6.56 22.75
N ILE A 140 2.51 -7.07 22.04
CA ILE A 140 1.71 -8.22 22.44
C ILE A 140 2.32 -9.46 21.80
N PRO A 141 2.69 -10.48 22.59
CA PRO A 141 3.25 -11.72 22.07
C PRO A 141 2.32 -12.39 21.06
N ASP A 142 2.90 -12.86 19.94
CA ASP A 142 2.21 -13.61 18.87
C ASP A 142 1.04 -12.90 18.18
N PHE A 143 0.77 -11.65 18.54
CA PHE A 143 -0.22 -10.81 17.86
C PHE A 143 0.24 -10.54 16.43
N HIS A 144 -0.62 -10.87 15.48
CA HIS A 144 -0.36 -10.60 14.07
C HIS A 144 -1.63 -10.19 13.35
N TYR A 145 -1.46 -9.49 12.22
CA TYR A 145 -2.58 -9.06 11.41
C TYR A 145 -2.27 -9.15 9.92
N THR A 146 -3.30 -9.48 9.14
CA THR A 146 -3.26 -9.57 7.68
C THR A 146 -4.24 -8.57 7.09
N ASP A 147 -3.75 -7.76 6.15
CA ASP A 147 -4.55 -6.73 5.49
C ASP A 147 -5.04 -7.19 4.11
N TYR A 148 -6.33 -7.50 4.04
CA TYR A 148 -7.09 -7.81 2.83
C TYR A 148 -7.84 -6.59 2.28
N SER A 149 -7.58 -5.37 2.76
CA SER A 149 -8.24 -4.17 2.25
C SER A 149 -7.94 -4.01 0.77
N GLY A 150 -8.97 -3.88 -0.06
CA GLY A 150 -8.82 -3.86 -1.51
C GLY A 150 -8.57 -5.22 -2.17
N TRP A 151 -8.58 -6.34 -1.44
CA TRP A 151 -8.59 -7.67 -2.06
C TRP A 151 -9.84 -7.86 -2.91
N ARG A 152 -9.66 -8.36 -4.14
CA ARG A 152 -10.75 -8.90 -4.95
C ARG A 152 -10.83 -10.40 -4.70
N GLY A 153 -11.72 -10.81 -3.80
CA GLY A 153 -12.12 -12.22 -3.68
C GLY A 153 -12.87 -12.68 -4.93
N LEU A 154 -12.67 -13.95 -5.31
CA LEU A 154 -13.23 -14.63 -6.50
C LEU A 154 -14.75 -14.41 -6.74
N GLN A 155 -15.17 -14.73 -7.98
CA GLN A 155 -16.51 -14.64 -8.60
C GLN A 155 -17.64 -14.01 -7.77
N ASN A 156 -18.19 -12.90 -8.29
CA ASN A 156 -19.45 -12.26 -7.89
C ASN A 156 -19.39 -11.14 -6.84
N SER A 157 -18.22 -10.70 -6.38
CA SER A 157 -18.13 -9.48 -5.54
C SER A 157 -17.94 -8.21 -6.40
N LEU A 158 -18.99 -7.39 -6.51
CA LEU A 158 -19.00 -6.13 -7.28
C LEU A 158 -18.17 -4.99 -6.67
N GLY A 159 -17.35 -5.24 -5.65
CA GLY A 159 -16.51 -4.20 -5.04
C GLY A 159 -15.43 -4.75 -4.13
N ALA A 160 -14.20 -4.25 -4.29
CA ALA A 160 -13.13 -4.50 -3.33
C ALA A 160 -13.44 -3.71 -2.05
N PRO A 161 -13.44 -4.32 -0.85
CA PRO A 161 -13.79 -3.63 0.37
C PRO A 161 -12.73 -2.55 0.70
N PRO A 162 -13.13 -1.30 0.98
CA PRO A 162 -12.19 -0.21 1.29
C PRO A 162 -11.41 -0.41 2.59
N LEU A 163 -11.83 -1.33 3.46
CA LEU A 163 -11.07 -1.86 4.60
C LEU A 163 -11.52 -3.32 4.83
N ARG A 164 -10.55 -4.24 4.95
CA ARG A 164 -10.74 -5.63 5.40
C ARG A 164 -9.43 -6.08 6.04
N VAL A 165 -9.30 -5.96 7.35
CA VAL A 165 -8.12 -6.43 8.09
C VAL A 165 -8.58 -7.54 9.03
N GLU A 166 -7.81 -8.63 9.09
CA GLU A 166 -8.01 -9.70 10.06
C GLU A 166 -6.80 -9.72 10.99
N ALA A 167 -7.01 -9.69 12.30
CA ALA A 167 -5.95 -9.78 13.29
C ALA A 167 -6.24 -10.92 14.25
N GLU A 168 -5.21 -11.55 14.75
CA GLU A 168 -5.30 -12.62 15.74
C GLU A 168 -4.46 -12.26 16.95
N ASP A 169 -5.06 -12.50 18.11
CA ASP A 169 -4.46 -12.39 19.42
C ASP A 169 -4.53 -13.77 20.09
N PRO A 170 -3.50 -14.60 19.91
CA PRO A 170 -3.47 -15.94 20.50
C PRO A 170 -3.47 -15.92 22.03
N ALA A 171 -2.91 -14.88 22.65
CA ALA A 171 -2.81 -14.78 24.11
C ALA A 171 -4.19 -14.70 24.79
N HIS A 172 -5.16 -14.05 24.15
CA HIS A 172 -6.52 -13.93 24.67
C HIS A 172 -7.56 -14.73 23.90
N HIS A 173 -7.14 -15.61 22.98
CA HIS A 173 -8.05 -16.41 22.15
C HIS A 173 -9.04 -15.55 21.37
N ARG A 174 -8.58 -14.42 20.79
CA ARG A 174 -9.43 -13.47 20.06
C ARG A 174 -9.00 -13.33 18.61
N ARG A 175 -9.98 -13.29 17.72
CA ARG A 175 -9.81 -12.87 16.32
C ARG A 175 -10.58 -11.59 16.06
N PHE A 176 -9.92 -10.62 15.47
CA PHE A 176 -10.48 -9.34 15.08
C PHE A 176 -10.70 -9.29 13.58
N THR A 177 -11.85 -8.78 13.15
CA THR A 177 -12.13 -8.45 11.75
C THR A 177 -12.55 -7.00 11.65
N PHE A 178 -11.78 -6.18 10.95
CA PHE A 178 -12.06 -4.77 10.70
C PHE A 178 -12.55 -4.61 9.27
N GLU A 179 -13.75 -4.06 9.10
CA GLU A 179 -14.37 -3.88 7.79
C GLU A 179 -14.89 -2.45 7.58
N HIS A 180 -14.83 -1.99 6.34
CA HIS A 180 -15.55 -0.80 5.87
C HIS A 180 -16.33 -1.18 4.62
N ARG A 181 -17.66 -1.07 4.65
CA ARG A 181 -18.55 -1.32 3.51
C ARG A 181 -19.56 -0.18 3.37
N GLY A 182 -19.49 0.56 2.26
CA GLY A 182 -20.35 1.72 2.04
C GLY A 182 -20.13 2.79 3.10
N ILE A 183 -21.15 3.03 3.94
CA ILE A 183 -21.10 3.97 5.08
C ILE A 183 -20.80 3.27 6.42
N ILE A 184 -20.70 1.94 6.43
CA ILE A 184 -20.59 1.14 7.64
C ILE A 184 -19.11 0.87 7.94
N LEU A 185 -18.65 1.30 9.11
CA LEU A 185 -17.39 0.89 9.71
C LEU A 185 -17.69 -0.10 10.83
N ARG A 186 -17.03 -1.26 10.83
CA ARG A 186 -17.29 -2.34 11.78
C ARG A 186 -16.01 -3.00 12.26
N THR A 187 -15.98 -3.31 13.55
CA THR A 187 -15.05 -4.26 14.15
C THR A 187 -15.84 -5.45 14.66
N THR A 188 -15.43 -6.65 14.31
CA THR A 188 -15.96 -7.90 14.86
C THR A 188 -14.87 -8.58 15.66
N ILE A 189 -15.17 -8.93 16.91
CA ILE A 189 -14.28 -9.68 17.80
C ILE A 189 -14.92 -11.05 17.99
N THR A 190 -14.21 -12.08 17.57
CA THR A 190 -14.64 -13.48 17.71
C THR A 190 -13.75 -14.15 18.75
N ASP A 191 -14.38 -14.74 19.75
CA ASP A 191 -13.72 -15.63 20.69
C ASP A 191 -13.45 -16.98 20.00
N CYS A 192 -12.20 -17.41 19.98
CA CYS A 192 -11.75 -18.59 19.24
C CYS A 192 -12.22 -19.91 19.87
N ASP A 193 -12.51 -19.92 21.17
CA ASP A 193 -12.89 -21.14 21.90
C ASP A 193 -14.40 -21.38 21.82
N THR A 194 -15.19 -20.31 21.92
CA THR A 194 -16.65 -20.36 21.91
C THR A 194 -17.28 -20.05 20.55
N ASN A 195 -16.50 -19.52 19.60
CA ASN A 195 -16.96 -18.98 18.32
C ASN A 195 -18.04 -17.88 18.45
N ILE A 196 -18.17 -17.26 19.62
CA ILE A 196 -19.08 -16.14 19.82
C ILE A 196 -18.46 -14.88 19.21
N ALA A 197 -19.20 -14.24 18.31
CA ALA A 197 -18.77 -13.02 17.64
C ALA A 197 -19.57 -11.81 18.13
N LEU A 198 -18.85 -10.80 18.63
CA LEU A 198 -19.41 -9.50 18.99
C LEU A 198 -19.00 -8.47 17.95
N SER A 199 -19.95 -7.67 17.48
CA SER A 199 -19.69 -6.65 16.45
C SER A 199 -20.03 -5.25 16.93
N SER A 200 -19.09 -4.33 16.79
CA SER A 200 -19.23 -2.91 17.08
C SER A 200 -19.27 -2.10 15.78
N LEU A 201 -20.17 -1.12 15.72
CA LEU A 201 -20.33 -0.22 14.58
C LEU A 201 -19.82 1.17 14.91
N TYR A 202 -19.15 1.80 13.95
CA TYR A 202 -18.46 3.07 14.15
C TYR A 202 -18.95 4.15 13.20
N ARG A 203 -19.05 5.38 13.72
CA ARG A 203 -19.29 6.57 12.89
C ARG A 203 -17.98 7.16 12.38
N ARG A 204 -16.93 7.13 13.19
CA ARG A 204 -15.60 7.66 12.84
C ARG A 204 -14.56 6.54 12.83
N ARG A 205 -13.55 6.69 11.98
CA ARG A 205 -12.46 5.69 11.85
C ARG A 205 -11.50 5.74 13.03
N GLU A 206 -11.37 6.91 13.66
CA GLU A 206 -10.51 7.09 14.83
C GLU A 206 -11.01 6.27 16.03
N ASP A 207 -12.33 6.10 16.16
CA ASP A 207 -12.96 5.38 17.25
C ASP A 207 -12.60 3.88 17.20
N MET A 208 -12.50 3.28 16.01
CA MET A 208 -12.05 1.89 15.85
C MET A 208 -10.67 1.64 16.45
N ALA A 209 -9.76 2.62 16.29
CA ALA A 209 -8.40 2.52 16.81
C ALA A 209 -8.36 2.75 18.32
N ALA A 210 -9.19 3.66 18.83
CA ALA A 210 -9.29 3.94 20.26
C ALA A 210 -9.83 2.75 21.02
N ASP A 211 -10.93 2.16 20.55
CA ASP A 211 -11.53 0.95 21.14
C ASP A 211 -10.56 -0.23 21.11
N LEU A 212 -9.86 -0.43 19.99
CA LEU A 212 -8.86 -1.49 19.88
C LEU A 212 -7.74 -1.30 20.91
N LEU A 213 -7.22 -0.08 21.08
CA LEU A 213 -6.17 0.18 22.07
C LEU A 213 -6.68 0.06 23.51
N ALA A 214 -7.94 0.42 23.77
CA ALA A 214 -8.56 0.30 25.08
C ALA A 214 -8.64 -1.16 25.54
N LEU A 215 -8.84 -2.10 24.62
CA LEU A 215 -8.84 -3.54 24.93
C LEU A 215 -7.50 -4.08 25.46
N PHE A 216 -6.38 -3.42 25.12
CA PHE A 216 -5.03 -3.83 25.49
C PHE A 216 -4.35 -2.78 26.38
N GLN A 217 -5.12 -1.89 27.00
CA GLN A 217 -4.58 -0.73 27.71
C GLN A 217 -3.65 -1.14 28.87
N ASP A 218 -3.95 -2.25 29.53
CA ASP A 218 -3.19 -2.75 30.68
C ASP A 218 -1.91 -3.51 30.29
N GLU A 219 -1.84 -4.01 29.05
CA GLU A 219 -0.70 -4.79 28.53
C GLU A 219 0.28 -3.94 27.72
N LEU A 220 -0.19 -2.82 27.18
CA LEU A 220 0.65 -1.90 26.43
C LEU A 220 1.54 -1.11 27.39
N PRO A 221 2.85 -0.98 27.11
CA PRO A 221 3.71 -0.15 27.94
C PRO A 221 3.24 1.30 27.90
N ALA A 222 3.02 1.86 29.09
CA ALA A 222 2.82 3.29 29.27
C ALA A 222 4.10 4.00 28.85
N PHE A 223 4.06 4.73 27.72
CA PHE A 223 5.17 5.59 27.37
C PHE A 223 5.33 6.64 28.47
N MET A 224 6.52 6.72 29.06
CA MET A 224 6.86 7.89 29.87
C MET A 224 6.61 9.15 29.02
N PRO A 225 6.01 10.21 29.60
CA PRO A 225 5.87 11.46 28.88
C PRO A 225 7.25 11.88 28.36
N TRP A 226 7.29 12.42 27.13
CA TRP A 226 8.55 12.84 26.51
C TRP A 226 9.37 13.65 27.51
N SER A 227 10.65 13.30 27.68
CA SER A 227 11.57 14.12 28.44
C SER A 227 11.56 15.54 27.89
N GLU A 228 11.68 16.55 28.75
CA GLU A 228 11.68 17.95 28.33
C GLU A 228 12.76 18.24 27.27
N THR A 229 13.88 17.53 27.34
CA THR A 229 14.95 17.56 26.34
C THR A 229 14.45 17.17 24.95
N ARG A 230 13.69 16.09 24.84
CA ARG A 230 13.16 15.62 23.55
C ARG A 230 12.06 16.53 23.01
N ARG A 231 11.28 17.18 23.88
CA ARG A 231 10.32 18.23 23.48
C ARG A 231 11.05 19.42 22.86
N ARG A 232 12.07 19.96 23.55
CA ARG A 232 12.87 21.10 23.04
C ARG A 232 13.53 20.81 21.69
N GLU A 233 14.07 19.62 21.48
CA GLU A 233 14.64 19.22 20.19
C GLU A 233 13.60 19.11 19.07
N SER A 234 12.36 18.72 19.40
CA SER A 234 11.28 18.67 18.43
C SER A 234 10.78 20.06 18.06
N ASP A 235 10.59 20.93 19.05
CA ASP A 235 10.14 22.30 18.83
C ASP A 235 11.18 23.11 18.04
N ALA A 236 12.47 22.91 18.31
CA ALA A 236 13.57 23.52 17.56
C ALA A 236 13.65 23.10 16.08
N ARG A 237 13.04 21.96 15.69
CA ARG A 237 12.96 21.53 14.29
C ARG A 237 11.85 22.22 13.50
N HIS A 238 10.87 22.83 14.18
CA HIS A 238 9.67 23.37 13.54
C HIS A 238 9.59 24.89 13.50
N ASP A 239 10.46 25.61 14.22
CA ASP A 239 10.52 27.06 14.17
C ASP A 239 11.73 27.56 13.35
N PRO A 240 11.56 27.97 12.07
CA PRO A 240 12.34 29.10 11.60
C PRO A 240 11.94 30.33 12.42
N PRO A 241 12.89 31.17 12.89
CA PRO A 241 12.56 32.36 13.66
C PRO A 241 11.51 33.18 12.90
N LEU A 242 10.37 33.48 13.51
CA LEU A 242 9.28 34.26 12.90
C LEU A 242 9.80 35.52 12.16
N ALA A 243 10.85 36.15 12.70
CA ALA A 243 11.52 37.30 12.08
C ALA A 243 12.12 37.01 10.68
N GLN A 244 12.62 35.80 10.42
CA GLN A 244 13.13 35.36 9.12
C GLN A 244 11.99 35.18 8.13
N THR A 245 10.91 34.52 8.54
CA THR A 245 9.71 34.30 7.70
C THR A 245 9.02 35.62 7.33
N PHE A 246 8.98 36.60 8.23
CA PHE A 246 8.45 37.94 7.93
C PHE A 246 9.36 38.74 6.99
N LYS A 247 10.69 38.65 7.13
CA LYS A 247 11.62 39.28 6.19
C LYS A 247 11.47 38.68 4.79
N GLU A 248 11.48 37.36 4.67
CA GLU A 248 11.33 36.67 3.37
C GLU A 248 10.01 37.02 2.68
N THR A 249 8.89 37.02 3.40
CA THR A 249 7.59 37.37 2.83
C THR A 249 7.49 38.85 2.44
N SER A 250 8.15 39.76 3.17
CA SER A 250 8.21 41.19 2.83
C SER A 250 9.05 41.45 1.58
N GLU A 251 10.19 40.78 1.43
CA GLU A 251 11.08 40.90 0.28
C GLU A 251 10.44 40.33 -0.99
N VAL A 252 9.72 39.20 -0.88
CA VAL A 252 8.95 38.62 -1.98
C VAL A 252 7.86 39.57 -2.46
N ARG A 253 7.14 40.23 -1.53
CA ARG A 253 6.11 41.24 -1.88
C ARG A 253 6.71 42.47 -2.56
N GLN A 254 7.86 42.97 -2.10
CA GLN A 254 8.54 44.11 -2.74
C GLN A 254 9.11 43.77 -4.14
N LYS A 255 9.64 42.56 -4.33
CA LYS A 255 10.08 42.10 -5.65
C LYS A 255 8.90 41.95 -6.62
N ALA A 256 7.76 41.47 -6.15
CA ALA A 256 6.54 41.36 -6.96
C ALA A 256 5.96 42.73 -7.37
N SER A 257 6.00 43.73 -6.48
CA SER A 257 5.53 45.09 -6.80
C SER A 257 6.44 45.79 -7.81
N LYS A 258 7.78 45.69 -7.68
CA LYS A 258 8.75 46.21 -8.66
C LYS A 258 8.61 45.53 -10.03
N LYS A 259 8.29 44.24 -10.08
CA LYS A 259 8.04 43.51 -11.35
C LYS A 259 6.75 43.96 -12.03
N LYS A 260 5.71 44.31 -11.26
CA LYS A 260 4.46 44.88 -11.78
C LYS A 260 4.62 46.32 -12.29
N SER A 261 5.46 47.15 -11.65
CA SER A 261 5.69 48.53 -12.13
C SER A 261 6.51 48.55 -13.43
N ARG A 262 7.56 47.74 -13.55
CA ARG A 262 8.34 47.58 -14.79
C ARG A 262 7.50 47.09 -15.98
N LYS A 263 6.53 46.19 -15.74
CA LYS A 263 5.59 45.73 -16.79
C LYS A 263 4.62 46.80 -17.26
N ARG A 264 4.34 47.82 -16.45
CA ARG A 264 3.47 48.94 -16.82
C ARG A 264 4.23 50.03 -17.60
N SER A 265 5.52 50.25 -17.32
CA SER A 265 6.30 51.27 -18.05
C SER A 265 6.74 50.84 -19.46
N THR A 266 6.79 49.54 -19.76
CA THR A 266 7.12 49.02 -21.11
C THR A 266 5.90 48.88 -22.03
N LYS A 267 4.73 49.38 -21.60
CA LYS A 267 3.45 49.31 -22.33
C LYS A 267 2.87 50.69 -22.66
N SER A 268 3.67 51.75 -22.51
CA SER A 268 3.36 53.11 -22.95
C SER A 268 4.31 53.51 -24.06
#